data_AF-A0A7H0HZ06-F1
#
_entry.id   AF-A0A7H0HZ06-F1
#
_cell.length_a   1.000
_cell.length_b   1.000
_cell.length_c   1.000
_cell.angle_alpha   90.00
_cell.angle_beta   90.00
_cell.angle_gamma   90.00
#
_symmetry.space_group_name_H-M   'P 1'
#
loop_
_entity.id
_entity.type
_entity.pdbx_description
1 polymer ?
#
loop_
_entity_poly.entity_id
_entity_poly.type
_entity_poly.pdbx_seq_one_letter_code
_entity_poly.pdbx_strand_id
1 'polypeptide(L)'
;MAKRNARCITVDGKPMVALTPDDYARLLATHRQVGALGARLRAVRDVLRDTAALLAAVVAALDADGRPGPAHPAGRPGRPLAVLLASAPELLHRAARVAGRPREGAGGHRGR
;
A
#
# COMPACT_ATOMS: atom_id res chain seq x y z
N MET A 1 -30.89 0.70 -17.76
CA MET A 1 -29.94 1.83 -17.93
C MET A 1 -29.27 1.68 -19.29
N ALA A 2 -29.67 2.47 -20.29
CA ALA A 2 -29.12 2.34 -21.65
C ALA A 2 -27.64 2.75 -21.68
N LYS A 3 -26.79 1.86 -22.22
CA LYS A 3 -25.36 2.09 -22.43
C LYS A 3 -25.20 3.13 -23.53
N ARG A 4 -24.93 4.40 -23.18
CA ARG A 4 -24.70 5.46 -24.16
C ARG A 4 -23.31 5.27 -24.77
N ASN A 5 -23.27 4.95 -26.06
CA ASN A 5 -22.03 4.71 -26.79
C ASN A 5 -21.30 6.04 -26.99
N ALA A 6 -20.10 6.16 -26.42
CA ALA A 6 -19.21 7.28 -26.69
C ALA A 6 -18.90 7.34 -28.20
N ARG A 7 -18.95 8.53 -28.79
CA ARG A 7 -18.75 8.71 -30.24
C ARG A 7 -17.32 9.18 -30.49
N CYS A 8 -16.56 8.40 -31.27
CA CYS A 8 -15.28 8.85 -31.79
C CYS A 8 -15.52 9.90 -32.88
N ILE A 9 -14.83 11.03 -32.78
CA ILE A 9 -14.85 12.13 -33.75
C ILE A 9 -13.41 12.51 -34.09
N THR A 10 -13.18 13.20 -35.19
CA THR A 10 -11.87 13.78 -35.52
C THR A 10 -11.98 15.29 -35.51
N VAL A 11 -11.14 15.96 -34.75
CA VAL A 11 -11.06 17.43 -34.68
C VAL A 11 -9.64 17.85 -35.04
N ASP A 12 -9.48 18.70 -36.06
CA ASP A 12 -8.18 19.15 -36.57
C ASP A 12 -7.21 18.00 -36.89
N GLY A 13 -7.74 16.92 -37.49
CA GLY A 13 -6.98 15.71 -37.82
C GLY A 13 -6.61 14.83 -36.63
N LYS A 14 -7.02 15.18 -35.39
CA LYS A 14 -6.77 14.40 -34.18
C LYS A 14 -8.02 13.60 -33.77
N PRO A 15 -7.89 12.29 -33.50
CA PRO A 15 -9.00 11.50 -32.99
C PRO A 15 -9.35 11.93 -31.56
N MET A 16 -10.64 12.17 -31.33
CA MET A 16 -11.23 12.60 -30.06
C MET A 16 -12.49 11.78 -29.77
N VAL A 17 -12.98 11.85 -28.53
CA VAL A 17 -14.22 11.19 -28.11
C VAL A 17 -15.18 12.24 -27.56
N ALA A 18 -16.36 12.34 -28.16
CA ALA A 18 -17.43 13.20 -27.66
C ALA A 18 -18.17 12.51 -26.51
N LEU A 19 -18.24 13.20 -25.37
CA LEU A 19 -18.93 12.76 -24.17
C LEU A 19 -19.98 13.79 -23.76
N THR A 20 -21.06 13.34 -23.13
CA THR A 20 -21.97 14.27 -22.45
C THR A 20 -21.28 14.83 -21.18
N PRO A 21 -21.67 16.01 -20.69
CA PRO A 21 -21.12 16.56 -19.44
C PRO A 21 -21.25 15.59 -18.26
N ASP A 22 -22.37 14.87 -18.17
CA ASP A 22 -22.61 13.86 -17.13
C ASP A 22 -21.65 12.66 -17.24
N ASP A 23 -21.41 12.18 -18.46
CA ASP A 23 -20.48 11.07 -18.70
C ASP A 23 -19.04 11.49 -18.40
N TYR A 24 -18.67 12.73 -18.76
CA TYR A 24 -17.38 13.31 -18.41
C TYR A 24 -17.20 13.44 -16.90
N ALA A 25 -18.20 13.92 -16.17
CA ALA A 25 -18.16 14.04 -14.71
C ALA A 25 -17.99 12.66 -14.03
N ARG A 26 -18.72 11.63 -14.51
CA ARG A 26 -18.56 10.25 -14.02
C ARG A 26 -17.17 9.70 -14.32
N LEU A 27 -16.65 9.93 -15.53
CA LEU A 27 -15.32 9.51 -15.92
C LEU A 27 -14.25 10.17 -15.03
N LEU A 28 -14.38 11.47 -14.78
CA LEU A 28 -13.47 12.21 -13.91
C LEU A 28 -13.54 11.71 -12.46
N ALA A 29 -14.74 11.46 -11.94
CA ALA A 29 -14.91 10.87 -10.61
C ALA A 29 -14.25 9.48 -10.52
N THR A 30 -14.44 8.65 -11.54
CA THR A 30 -13.83 7.32 -11.62
C THR A 30 -12.31 7.42 -11.71
N HIS A 31 -11.78 8.33 -12.54
CA HIS A 31 -10.36 8.57 -12.66
C HIS A 31 -9.73 9.00 -11.33
N ARG A 32 -10.40 9.88 -10.57
CA ARG A 32 -9.97 10.27 -9.21
C ARG A 32 -9.98 9.09 -8.25
N GLN A 33 -11.01 8.24 -8.30
CA GLN A 33 -11.10 7.03 -7.47
C GLN A 33 -9.99 6.03 -7.79
N VAL A 34 -9.74 5.77 -9.08
CA VAL A 34 -8.66 4.89 -9.54
C VAL A 34 -7.29 5.46 -9.15
N GLY A 35 -7.09 6.77 -9.31
CA GLY A 35 -5.87 7.46 -8.87
C GLY A 35 -5.63 7.33 -7.36
N ALA A 36 -6.68 7.53 -6.55
CA ALA A 36 -6.62 7.36 -5.10
C ALA A 36 -6.33 5.89 -4.70
N LEU A 37 -6.95 4.93 -5.38
CA LEU A 37 -6.69 3.50 -5.18
C LEU A 37 -5.26 3.14 -5.53
N GLY A 38 -4.74 3.62 -6.66
CA GLY A 38 -3.35 3.40 -7.08
C GLY A 38 -2.34 4.01 -6.13
N ALA A 39 -2.62 5.18 -5.54
CA ALA A 39 -1.80 5.75 -4.48
C ALA A 39 -1.79 4.88 -3.22
N ARG A 40 -2.96 4.37 -2.80
CA ARG A 40 -3.08 3.47 -1.64
C ARG A 40 -2.33 2.16 -1.84
N LEU A 41 -2.46 1.54 -3.02
CA LEU A 41 -1.75 0.30 -3.35
C LEU A 41 -0.23 0.47 -3.32
N ARG A 42 0.29 1.61 -3.80
CA ARG A 42 1.72 1.94 -3.69
C ARG A 42 2.15 2.04 -2.23
N ALA A 43 1.41 2.78 -1.41
CA ALA A 43 1.72 2.90 0.02
C ALA A 43 1.71 1.54 0.74
N VAL A 44 0.71 0.69 0.46
CA VAL A 44 0.65 -0.68 1.02
C VAL A 44 1.85 -1.52 0.60
N ARG A 45 2.20 -1.49 -0.70
CA ARG A 45 3.36 -2.21 -1.22
C ARG A 45 4.67 -1.76 -0.55
N ASP A 46 4.84 -0.45 -0.35
CA ASP A 46 6.05 0.09 0.26
C ASP A 46 6.16 -0.33 1.73
N VAL A 47 5.05 -0.33 2.48
CA VAL A 47 5.00 -0.89 3.85
C VAL A 47 5.32 -2.39 3.87
N LEU A 48 4.77 -3.18 2.94
CA LEU A 48 5.06 -4.60 2.86
C LEU A 48 6.54 -4.87 2.60
N ARG A 49 7.18 -4.05 1.74
CA ARG A 49 8.61 -4.13 1.47
C ARG A 49 9.43 -3.80 2.71
N ASP A 50 9.11 -2.72 3.42
CA ASP A 50 9.81 -2.35 4.64
C ASP A 50 9.68 -3.45 5.71
N THR A 51 8.49 -4.05 5.83
CA THR A 51 8.22 -5.14 6.78
C THR A 51 9.00 -6.41 6.42
N ALA A 52 9.04 -6.78 5.14
CA ALA A 52 9.81 -7.93 4.67
C ALA A 52 11.31 -7.73 4.92
N ALA A 53 11.84 -6.52 4.69
CA ALA A 53 13.23 -6.19 4.97
C ALA A 53 13.56 -6.30 6.46
N LEU A 54 12.67 -5.81 7.34
CA LEU A 54 12.83 -5.95 8.79
C LEU A 54 12.85 -7.43 9.21
N LEU A 55 11.91 -8.23 8.72
CA LEU A 55 11.85 -9.67 9.04
C LEU A 55 13.11 -10.40 8.56
N ALA A 56 13.59 -10.10 7.35
CA ALA A 56 14.83 -10.67 6.84
C ALA A 56 16.04 -10.30 7.72
N ALA A 57 16.11 -9.05 8.20
CA ALA A 57 17.17 -8.61 9.10
C ALA A 57 17.09 -9.27 10.49
N VAL A 58 15.88 -9.51 11.00
CA VAL A 58 15.67 -10.26 12.25
C VAL A 58 16.12 -11.72 12.10
N VAL A 59 15.75 -12.38 11.00
CA VAL A 59 16.19 -13.76 10.72
C VAL A 59 17.72 -13.82 10.63
N ALA A 60 18.35 -12.90 9.88
CA ALA A 60 19.80 -12.84 9.77
C ALA A 60 20.50 -12.59 11.12
N ALA A 61 19.91 -11.76 11.99
CA ALA A 61 20.44 -11.53 13.34
C ALA A 61 20.34 -12.79 14.22
N LEU A 62 19.23 -13.52 14.15
CA LEU A 62 19.04 -14.77 14.89
C LEU A 62 19.99 -15.88 14.39
N ASP A 63 20.19 -15.99 13.07
CA ASP A 63 21.14 -16.94 12.47
C ASP A 63 22.60 -16.62 12.86
N ALA A 64 22.93 -15.34 13.03
CA ALA A 64 24.25 -14.90 13.46
C ALA A 64 24.51 -15.22 14.94
N ASP A 65 23.51 -15.09 15.82
CA ASP A 65 23.62 -15.45 17.24
C ASP A 65 23.64 -16.99 17.45
N GLY A 66 23.10 -17.77 16.51
CA GLY A 66 23.06 -19.25 16.57
C GLY A 66 24.34 -19.97 16.13
N ARG A 67 25.35 -19.27 15.58
CA ARG A 67 26.62 -19.90 15.15
C ARG A 67 27.65 -19.91 16.28
N PRO A 68 28.11 -21.09 16.76
CA PRO A 68 29.22 -21.17 17.70
C PRO A 68 30.53 -20.92 16.94
N GLY A 69 30.96 -19.65 16.88
CA GLY A 69 32.29 -19.25 16.44
C GLY A 69 33.26 -19.13 17.63
N PRO A 70 34.59 -19.31 17.42
CA PRO A 70 35.56 -19.28 18.50
C PRO A 70 35.52 -17.91 19.21
N ALA A 71 35.43 -17.97 20.54
CA ALA A 71 35.19 -16.84 21.43
C ALA A 71 35.97 -15.58 21.04
N HIS A 72 35.28 -14.61 20.45
CA HIS A 72 35.77 -13.25 20.31
C HIS A 72 35.41 -12.49 21.60
N PRO A 73 36.37 -11.92 22.34
CA PRO A 73 36.06 -11.16 23.53
C PRO A 73 35.45 -9.82 23.10
N ALA A 74 34.30 -9.46 23.68
CA ALA A 74 33.56 -8.21 23.48
C ALA A 74 32.68 -8.09 22.22
N GLY A 75 31.50 -8.74 22.28
CA GLY A 75 30.34 -8.32 21.51
C GLY A 75 29.08 -8.93 22.11
N ARG A 76 28.26 -8.13 22.82
CA ARG A 76 27.00 -8.61 23.40
C ARG A 76 26.12 -9.25 22.29
N PRO A 77 25.76 -10.56 22.39
CA PRO A 77 24.97 -11.29 21.38
C PRO A 77 23.49 -10.88 21.44
N GLY A 78 23.20 -9.63 21.07
CA GLY A 78 21.86 -9.06 21.22
C GLY A 78 21.74 -7.58 20.95
N ARG A 79 22.86 -6.88 20.73
CA ARG A 79 22.85 -5.46 20.33
C ARG A 79 22.21 -5.25 18.93
N PRO A 80 22.44 -6.10 17.92
CA PRO A 80 21.78 -5.97 16.61
C PRO A 80 20.28 -6.26 16.68
N LEU A 81 19.88 -7.31 17.40
CA LEU A 81 18.47 -7.68 17.60
C LEU A 81 17.72 -6.62 18.40
N ALA A 82 18.32 -6.06 19.44
CA ALA A 82 17.71 -4.98 20.23
C ALA A 82 17.46 -3.71 19.38
N VAL A 83 18.36 -3.38 18.45
CA VAL A 83 18.19 -2.24 17.52
C VAL A 83 17.07 -2.53 16.50
N LEU A 84 16.97 -3.77 16.00
CA LEU A 84 15.88 -4.21 15.11
C LEU A 84 14.51 -4.20 15.82
N LEU A 85 14.45 -4.68 17.06
CA LEU A 85 13.24 -4.67 17.87
C LEU A 85 12.84 -3.23 18.25
N ALA A 86 13.80 -2.32 18.40
CA ALA A 86 13.53 -0.91 18.67
C ALA A 86 12.90 -0.17 17.47
N SER A 87 13.10 -0.64 16.22
CA SER A 87 12.51 -0.02 15.02
C SER A 87 11.15 -0.61 14.63
N ALA A 88 10.80 -1.80 15.14
CA ALA A 88 9.52 -2.46 14.89
C ALA A 88 8.27 -1.62 15.24
N PRO A 89 8.23 -0.84 16.35
CA PRO A 89 7.05 -0.04 16.70
C PRO A 89 6.72 1.04 15.67
N GLU A 90 7.73 1.70 15.09
CA GLU A 90 7.53 2.74 14.08
C GLU A 90 7.00 2.14 12.77
N LEU A 91 7.50 0.97 12.40
CA LEU A 91 7.04 0.22 11.24
C LEU A 91 5.60 -0.26 11.40
N LEU A 92 5.24 -0.78 12.57
CA LEU A 92 3.86 -1.17 12.90
C LEU A 92 2.92 0.05 12.90
N HIS A 93 3.36 1.21 13.42
CA HIS A 93 2.59 2.45 13.34
C HIS A 93 2.41 2.92 11.89
N ARG A 94 3.46 2.83 11.06
CA ARG A 94 3.36 3.17 9.62
C ARG A 94 2.40 2.22 8.90
N ALA A 95 2.49 0.92 9.18
CA ALA A 95 1.59 -0.09 8.63
C ALA A 95 0.13 0.14 9.04
N ALA A 96 -0.13 0.41 10.31
CA ALA A 96 -1.47 0.71 10.82
C ALA A 96 -2.08 1.97 10.19
N ARG A 97 -1.27 3.02 9.97
CA ARG A 97 -1.72 4.24 9.26
C ARG A 97 -2.08 3.96 7.80
N VAL A 98 -1.31 3.14 7.11
CA VAL A 98 -1.52 2.81 5.69
C VAL A 98 -2.68 1.83 5.48
N ALA A 99 -2.83 0.85 6.36
CA ALA A 99 -3.98 -0.06 6.35
C ALA A 99 -5.29 0.72 6.54
N GLY A 100 -5.27 1.76 7.39
CA GLY A 100 -6.47 2.48 7.82
C GLY A 100 -7.35 1.59 8.69
N ARG A 101 -8.19 2.19 9.56
CA ARG A 101 -9.16 1.38 10.30
C ARG A 101 -10.11 0.68 9.30
N PRO A 102 -10.44 -0.61 9.51
CA PRO A 102 -11.57 -1.20 8.81
C PRO A 102 -12.79 -0.32 9.07
N ARG A 103 -13.48 0.11 8.02
CA ARG A 103 -14.77 0.77 8.16
C ARG A 103 -15.76 -0.27 8.69
N GLU A 104 -15.85 -0.41 10.00
CA GLU A 104 -17.09 -0.85 10.65
C GLU A 104 -18.16 0.19 10.30
N GLY A 105 -19.01 -0.10 9.33
CA GLY A 105 -20.04 0.86 8.90
C GLY A 105 -20.50 0.75 7.46
N ALA A 106 -20.58 -0.47 6.91
CA ALA A 106 -21.36 -0.73 5.71
C ALA A 106 -22.41 -1.82 5.96
N GLY A 107 -23.02 -1.81 7.15
CA GLY A 107 -24.22 -2.55 7.50
C GLY A 107 -25.44 -1.62 7.50
N GLY A 108 -25.64 -0.87 6.42
CA GLY A 108 -26.78 0.02 6.24
C GLY A 108 -27.72 -0.52 5.16
N HIS A 109 -28.19 -1.77 5.32
CA HIS A 109 -29.26 -2.29 4.46
C HIS A 109 -30.60 -1.81 5.02
N ARG A 110 -31.14 -0.76 4.39
CA ARG A 110 -32.56 -0.39 4.51
C ARG A 110 -33.40 -1.53 3.93
N GLY A 111 -34.38 -1.98 4.70
CA GLY A 111 -35.46 -2.84 4.24
C GLY A 111 -36.74 -2.53 5.03
N ARG A 112 -37.44 -1.49 4.61
CA ARG A 112 -38.89 -1.29 4.81
C ARG A 112 -39.46 -0.93 3.45
#